data_AF-A0A2L0MYQ8-F1
#
_entry.id   AF-A0A2L0MYQ8-F1
#
_cell.length_a   1.000
_cell.length_b   1.000
_cell.length_c   1.000
_cell.angle_alpha   90.00
_cell.angle_beta   90.00
_cell.angle_gamma   90.00
#
_symmetry.space_group_name_H-M   'P 1'
#
loop_
_entity.id
_entity.type
_entity.pdbx_description
1 polymer ?
#
loop_
_entity_poly.entity_id
_entity_poly.type
_entity_poly.pdbx_seq_one_letter_code
_entity_poly.pdbx_strand_id
1 'polypeptide(L)'
;MTLSWDLLISTAGGVTATVVGVIAGGVIGRRGQHQQWLQGTQTAAYEKFLQAFGAVEAELREAFLDERRPAVDWVPFVAAQHSVSLVADPATSAAAERVCEILEDFTILFHGRQPTDIEELRPIHTALGEAHLSFVNAARCSLAPSQRRLDRSLGGPSPWRGVESFYTRPDRSLD
;
A
#
# COMPACT_ATOMS: atom_id res chain seq x y z
N MET A 1 -70.08 24.43 2.14
CA MET A 1 -68.67 24.35 1.69
C MET A 1 -68.11 23.02 2.14
N THR A 2 -68.14 22.00 1.29
CA THR A 2 -67.60 20.67 1.56
C THR A 2 -66.11 20.68 1.21
N LEU A 3 -65.25 20.82 2.22
CA LEU A 3 -63.81 20.56 2.07
C LEU A 3 -63.65 19.12 1.59
N SER A 4 -63.17 18.93 0.35
CA SER A 4 -63.03 17.59 -0.23
C SER A 4 -61.90 16.84 0.47
N TRP A 5 -62.23 15.70 1.05
CA TRP A 5 -61.28 14.78 1.69
C TRP A 5 -60.13 14.36 0.75
N ASP A 6 -60.37 14.37 -0.56
CA ASP A 6 -59.36 14.11 -1.59
C ASP A 6 -58.21 15.12 -1.59
N LEU A 7 -58.47 16.38 -1.23
CA LEU A 7 -57.45 17.44 -1.19
C LEU A 7 -56.54 17.32 0.03
N LEU A 8 -57.07 16.80 1.15
CA LEU A 8 -56.31 16.47 2.36
C LEU A 8 -55.46 15.21 2.16
N ILE A 9 -55.97 14.20 1.47
CA ILE A 9 -55.21 12.97 1.17
C ILE A 9 -54.07 13.27 0.19
N SER A 10 -54.29 14.14 -0.80
CA SER A 10 -53.27 14.50 -1.80
C SER A 10 -52.14 15.37 -1.22
N THR A 11 -52.46 16.31 -0.34
CA THR A 11 -51.44 17.14 0.35
C THR A 11 -50.70 16.37 1.45
N ALA A 12 -51.38 15.51 2.21
CA ALA A 12 -50.74 14.64 3.19
C ALA A 12 -49.81 13.59 2.54
N GLY A 13 -50.21 13.02 1.39
CA GLY A 13 -49.40 12.07 0.62
C GLY A 13 -48.15 12.70 -0.02
N GLY A 14 -48.27 13.94 -0.53
CA GLY A 14 -47.14 14.66 -1.13
C GLY A 14 -46.04 15.02 -0.11
N VAL A 15 -46.43 15.40 1.11
CA VAL A 15 -45.49 15.73 2.20
C VAL A 15 -44.79 14.49 2.75
N THR A 16 -45.50 13.36 2.86
CA THR A 16 -44.86 12.09 3.29
C THR A 16 -43.87 11.56 2.25
N ALA A 17 -44.19 11.63 0.96
CA ALA A 17 -43.28 11.19 -0.11
C ALA A 17 -41.99 12.03 -0.17
N THR A 18 -42.08 13.35 0.07
CA THR A 18 -40.90 14.22 0.14
C THR A 18 -40.06 13.98 1.38
N VAL A 19 -40.67 13.75 2.55
CA VAL A 19 -39.94 13.42 3.78
C VAL A 19 -39.23 12.07 3.65
N VAL A 20 -39.88 11.05 3.10
CA VAL A 20 -39.25 9.74 2.85
C VAL A 20 -38.14 9.86 1.80
N GLY A 21 -38.35 10.64 0.73
CA GLY A 21 -37.33 10.90 -0.29
C GLY A 21 -36.09 11.61 0.26
N VAL A 22 -36.27 12.59 1.14
CA VAL A 22 -35.16 13.33 1.79
C VAL A 22 -34.42 12.46 2.81
N ILE A 23 -35.13 11.63 3.59
CA ILE A 23 -34.51 10.71 4.55
C ILE A 23 -33.74 9.60 3.80
N ALA A 24 -34.35 9.00 2.78
CA ALA A 24 -33.70 7.99 1.96
C ALA A 24 -32.48 8.56 1.23
N GLY A 25 -32.60 9.75 0.62
CA GLY A 25 -31.50 10.47 -0.01
C GLY A 25 -30.38 10.85 0.96
N GLY A 26 -30.72 11.28 2.18
CA GLY A 26 -29.75 11.63 3.23
C GLY A 26 -28.98 10.42 3.77
N VAL A 27 -29.64 9.27 3.93
CA VAL A 27 -29.00 8.02 4.38
C VAL A 27 -28.10 7.43 3.28
N ILE A 28 -28.57 7.44 2.03
CA ILE A 28 -27.79 6.96 0.87
C ILE A 28 -26.58 7.87 0.61
N GLY A 29 -26.76 9.19 0.69
CA GLY A 29 -25.69 10.17 0.56
C GLY A 29 -24.61 10.03 1.63
N ARG A 30 -25.00 9.82 2.91
CA ARG A 30 -24.03 9.57 4.00
C ARG A 30 -23.22 8.30 3.80
N ARG A 31 -23.84 7.21 3.30
CA ARG A 31 -23.15 5.95 3.06
C ARG A 31 -22.14 6.08 1.92
N GLY A 32 -22.49 6.75 0.83
CA GLY A 32 -21.57 7.02 -0.28
C GLY A 32 -20.38 7.88 0.14
N GLN A 33 -20.63 8.96 0.88
CA GLN A 33 -19.58 9.85 1.37
C GLN A 33 -18.64 9.16 2.38
N HIS A 34 -19.18 8.32 3.26
CA HIS A 34 -18.38 7.56 4.21
C HIS A 34 -17.50 6.50 3.53
N GLN A 35 -18.03 5.78 2.53
CA GLN A 35 -17.26 4.82 1.74
C GLN A 35 -16.14 5.48 0.94
N GLN A 36 -16.42 6.62 0.31
CA GLN A 36 -15.41 7.40 -0.41
C GLN A 36 -14.31 7.92 0.53
N TRP A 37 -14.69 8.37 1.73
CA TRP A 37 -13.73 8.83 2.73
C TRP A 37 -12.83 7.69 3.23
N LEU A 38 -13.39 6.50 3.49
CA LEU A 38 -12.62 5.32 3.88
C LEU A 38 -11.66 4.88 2.76
N GLN A 39 -12.14 4.78 1.52
CA GLN A 39 -11.29 4.44 0.37
C GLN A 39 -10.17 5.47 0.16
N GLY A 40 -10.46 6.77 0.29
CA GLY A 40 -9.46 7.83 0.19
C GLY A 40 -8.39 7.73 1.29
N THR A 41 -8.81 7.45 2.52
CA THR A 41 -7.89 7.31 3.67
C THR A 41 -7.03 6.04 3.53
N GLN A 42 -7.61 4.92 3.10
CA GLN A 42 -6.88 3.69 2.78
C GLN A 42 -5.85 3.91 1.68
N THR A 43 -6.27 4.54 0.58
CA THR A 43 -5.37 4.83 -0.55
C THR A 43 -4.18 5.67 -0.11
N ALA A 44 -4.41 6.73 0.68
CA ALA A 44 -3.34 7.59 1.19
C ALA A 44 -2.38 6.84 2.13
N ALA A 45 -2.90 5.97 3.00
CA ALA A 45 -2.06 5.16 3.90
C ALA A 45 -1.22 4.15 3.12
N TYR A 46 -1.80 3.46 2.14
CA TYR A 46 -1.10 2.49 1.29
C TYR A 46 -0.04 3.18 0.43
N GLU A 47 -0.34 4.35 -0.14
CA GLU A 47 0.62 5.16 -0.88
C GLU A 47 1.81 5.57 0.00
N LYS A 48 1.54 6.08 1.21
CA LYS A 48 2.59 6.47 2.17
C LYS A 48 3.50 5.29 2.52
N PHE A 49 2.93 4.09 2.69
CA PHE A 49 3.70 2.88 2.95
C PHE A 49 4.60 2.51 1.77
N LEU A 50 4.06 2.52 0.54
CA LEU A 50 4.85 2.24 -0.66
C LEU A 50 5.97 3.26 -0.89
N GLN A 51 5.72 4.54 -0.62
CA GLN A 51 6.74 5.60 -0.71
C GLN A 51 7.86 5.38 0.31
N ALA A 52 7.50 5.13 1.58
CA ALA A 52 8.49 4.88 2.62
C ALA A 52 9.27 3.58 2.36
N PHE A 53 8.59 2.51 1.93
CA PHE A 53 9.23 1.26 1.51
C PHE A 53 10.24 1.49 0.38
N GLY A 54 9.85 2.23 -0.68
CA GLY A 54 10.74 2.53 -1.79
C GLY A 54 11.96 3.35 -1.39
N ALA A 55 11.83 4.26 -0.42
CA ALA A 55 12.95 5.02 0.13
C ALA A 55 13.94 4.12 0.88
N VAL A 56 13.43 3.18 1.70
CA VAL A 56 14.26 2.17 2.38
C VAL A 56 14.98 1.30 1.35
N GLU A 57 14.25 0.73 0.38
CA GLU A 57 14.84 -0.13 -0.65
C GLU A 57 15.93 0.59 -1.47
N ALA A 58 15.70 1.86 -1.82
CA ALA A 58 16.68 2.68 -2.55
C ALA A 58 17.97 2.88 -1.74
N GLU A 59 17.85 3.25 -0.47
CA GLU A 59 19.00 3.46 0.43
C GLU A 59 19.77 2.17 0.68
N LEU A 60 19.08 1.05 0.87
CA LEU A 60 19.72 -0.26 1.04
C LEU A 60 20.53 -0.66 -0.21
N ARG A 61 19.97 -0.39 -1.40
CA ARG A 61 20.66 -0.64 -2.67
C ARG A 61 21.87 0.26 -2.86
N GLU A 62 21.74 1.54 -2.58
CA GLU A 62 22.85 2.49 -2.67
C GLU A 62 23.95 2.16 -1.67
N ALA A 63 23.59 1.79 -0.43
CA ALA A 63 24.55 1.38 0.58
C ALA A 63 25.34 0.13 0.17
N PHE A 64 24.69 -0.83 -0.48
CA PHE A 64 25.38 -2.00 -1.04
C PHE A 64 26.36 -1.60 -2.15
N LEU A 65 25.92 -0.78 -3.10
CA LEU A 65 26.75 -0.34 -4.24
C LEU A 65 27.97 0.49 -3.81
N ASP A 66 27.79 1.34 -2.80
CA ASP A 66 28.83 2.21 -2.27
C ASP A 66 29.74 1.50 -1.23
N GLU A 67 29.51 0.21 -0.97
CA GLU A 67 30.21 -0.55 0.07
C GLU A 67 30.21 0.21 1.42
N ARG A 68 29.04 0.79 1.78
CA ARG A 68 28.80 1.49 3.06
C ARG A 68 27.67 0.89 3.89
N ARG A 69 27.56 1.31 5.15
CA ARG A 69 26.39 1.01 5.98
C ARG A 69 25.19 1.85 5.51
N PRO A 70 23.98 1.27 5.51
CA PRO A 70 22.77 2.01 5.17
C PRO A 70 22.40 2.98 6.28
N ALA A 71 22.07 4.21 5.88
CA ALA A 71 21.63 5.31 6.70
C ALA A 71 20.11 5.52 6.51
N VAL A 72 19.34 4.48 6.81
CA VAL A 72 17.87 4.51 6.66
C VAL A 72 17.25 5.47 7.67
N ASP A 73 16.45 6.42 7.19
CA ASP A 73 15.52 7.16 8.03
C ASP A 73 14.28 6.29 8.30
N TRP A 74 14.26 5.68 9.49
CA TRP A 74 13.17 4.80 9.91
C TRP A 74 11.89 5.54 10.30
N VAL A 75 11.95 6.84 10.60
CA VAL A 75 10.80 7.59 11.14
C VAL A 75 9.63 7.63 10.13
N PRO A 76 9.83 7.97 8.85
CA PRO A 76 8.77 7.91 7.84
C PRO A 76 8.18 6.50 7.67
N PHE A 77 9.03 5.47 7.73
CA PHE A 77 8.62 4.08 7.54
C PHE A 77 7.71 3.59 8.67
N VAL A 78 8.12 3.79 9.92
CA VAL A 78 7.31 3.45 11.10
C VAL A 78 5.98 4.24 11.10
N ALA A 79 6.02 5.52 10.75
CA ALA A 79 4.82 6.33 10.64
C ALA A 79 3.86 5.84 9.54
N ALA A 80 4.39 5.31 8.44
CA ALA A 80 3.59 4.71 7.37
C ALA A 80 2.99 3.37 7.81
N GLN A 81 3.76 2.52 8.49
CA GLN A 81 3.28 1.26 9.07
C GLN A 81 2.09 1.51 10.02
N HIS A 82 2.22 2.45 10.96
CA HIS A 82 1.09 2.82 11.82
C HIS A 82 -0.12 3.33 11.05
N SER A 83 0.10 4.09 9.97
CA SER A 83 -1.00 4.59 9.12
C SER A 83 -1.75 3.42 8.47
N VAL A 84 -1.03 2.40 7.98
CA VAL A 84 -1.62 1.17 7.42
C VAL A 84 -2.41 0.41 8.49
N SER A 85 -1.85 0.21 9.69
CA SER A 85 -2.52 -0.52 10.78
C SER A 85 -3.86 0.08 11.22
N LEU A 86 -4.10 1.37 10.97
CA LEU A 86 -5.36 2.04 11.30
C LEU A 86 -6.49 1.77 10.30
N VAL A 87 -6.17 1.39 9.06
CA VAL A 87 -7.14 1.38 7.95
C VAL A 87 -7.16 0.09 7.14
N ALA A 88 -6.12 -0.75 7.28
CA ALA A 88 -5.96 -1.99 6.55
C ALA A 88 -6.87 -3.09 7.08
N ASP A 89 -7.39 -3.90 6.15
CA ASP A 89 -8.00 -5.18 6.49
C ASP A 89 -6.92 -6.22 6.92
N PRO A 90 -7.32 -7.35 7.51
CA PRO A 90 -6.36 -8.35 7.99
C PRO A 90 -5.41 -8.88 6.91
N ALA A 91 -5.86 -9.01 5.66
CA ALA A 91 -5.02 -9.52 4.58
C ALA A 91 -3.95 -8.50 4.18
N THR A 92 -4.32 -7.22 4.15
CA THR A 92 -3.40 -6.12 3.85
C THR A 92 -2.41 -5.89 4.99
N SER A 93 -2.85 -5.98 6.24
CA SER A 93 -1.99 -5.90 7.42
C SER A 93 -0.96 -7.04 7.44
N ALA A 94 -1.38 -8.28 7.22
CA ALA A 94 -0.46 -9.43 7.17
C ALA A 94 0.57 -9.31 6.03
N ALA A 95 0.17 -8.76 4.88
CA ALA A 95 1.09 -8.53 3.78
C ALA A 95 2.10 -7.41 4.09
N ALA A 96 1.68 -6.34 4.78
CA ALA A 96 2.58 -5.28 5.24
C ALA A 96 3.56 -5.77 6.31
N GLU A 97 3.09 -6.59 7.25
CA GLU A 97 3.92 -7.23 8.28
C GLU A 97 5.04 -8.06 7.66
N ARG A 98 4.72 -8.87 6.64
CA ARG A 98 5.73 -9.65 5.90
C ARG A 98 6.80 -8.78 5.24
N VAL A 99 6.45 -7.59 4.76
CA VAL A 99 7.45 -6.64 4.24
C VAL A 99 8.37 -6.18 5.37
N CYS A 100 7.82 -5.85 6.54
CA CYS A 100 8.60 -5.43 7.70
C CYS A 100 9.55 -6.52 8.20
N GLU A 101 9.09 -7.77 8.30
CA GLU A 101 9.93 -8.93 8.71
C GLU A 101 11.16 -9.08 7.80
N ILE A 102 10.96 -9.00 6.48
CA ILE A 102 12.06 -9.15 5.51
C ILE A 102 13.03 -7.95 5.56
N LEU A 103 12.51 -6.74 5.80
CA LEU A 103 13.37 -5.57 6.00
C LEU A 103 14.18 -5.67 7.30
N GLU A 104 13.63 -6.27 8.35
CA GLU A 104 14.35 -6.56 9.58
C GLU A 104 15.49 -7.54 9.33
N ASP A 105 15.24 -8.65 8.61
CA ASP A 105 16.27 -9.61 8.19
C ASP A 105 17.40 -8.92 7.41
N PHE A 106 17.05 -8.03 6.48
CA PHE A 106 18.01 -7.23 5.72
C PHE A 106 18.84 -6.32 6.62
N THR A 107 18.19 -5.68 7.59
CA THR A 107 18.84 -4.77 8.54
C THR A 107 19.79 -5.52 9.48
N ILE A 108 19.39 -6.69 9.96
CA ILE A 108 20.23 -7.58 10.77
C ILE A 108 21.49 -7.98 10.00
N LEU A 109 21.35 -8.32 8.72
CA LEU A 109 22.48 -8.67 7.87
C LEU A 109 23.53 -7.53 7.85
N PHE A 110 23.10 -6.30 7.55
CA PHE A 110 23.97 -5.12 7.48
C PHE A 110 24.56 -4.66 8.82
N HIS A 111 23.88 -4.94 9.94
CA HIS A 111 24.43 -4.69 11.28
C HIS A 111 25.49 -5.70 11.67
N GLY A 112 25.29 -6.97 11.32
CA GLY A 112 26.23 -8.05 11.64
C GLY A 112 27.47 -8.03 10.77
N ARG A 113 27.34 -7.66 9.49
CA ARG A 113 28.43 -7.58 8.52
C ARG A 113 28.03 -6.81 7.26
N GLN A 114 29.00 -6.41 6.47
CA GLN A 114 28.73 -5.89 5.13
C GLN A 114 28.60 -7.06 4.14
N PRO A 115 27.48 -7.22 3.43
CA PRO A 115 27.39 -8.19 2.33
C PRO A 115 28.35 -7.75 1.23
N THR A 116 29.22 -8.65 0.79
CA THR A 116 30.17 -8.38 -0.30
C THR A 116 29.78 -9.08 -1.60
N ASP A 117 28.80 -9.99 -1.53
CA ASP A 117 28.31 -10.77 -2.67
C ASP A 117 26.82 -10.54 -2.87
N ILE A 118 26.44 -10.33 -4.13
CA ILE A 118 25.04 -10.18 -4.56
C ILE A 118 24.24 -11.48 -4.36
N GLU A 119 24.89 -12.64 -4.39
CA GLU A 119 24.23 -13.92 -4.12
C GLU A 119 23.68 -14.00 -2.69
N GLU A 120 24.31 -13.32 -1.73
CA GLU A 120 23.83 -13.28 -0.35
C GLU A 120 22.59 -12.38 -0.20
N LEU A 121 22.45 -11.38 -1.07
CA LEU A 121 21.32 -10.46 -1.06
C LEU A 121 20.13 -10.96 -1.90
N ARG A 122 20.39 -11.82 -2.89
CA ARG A 122 19.37 -12.33 -3.81
C ARG A 122 18.16 -12.96 -3.11
N PRO A 123 18.30 -13.82 -2.08
CA PRO A 123 17.16 -14.39 -1.39
C PRO A 123 16.29 -13.33 -0.72
N ILE A 124 16.91 -12.36 -0.04
CA ILE A 124 16.18 -11.31 0.69
C ILE A 124 15.46 -10.37 -0.29
N HIS A 125 16.10 -10.00 -1.41
CA HIS A 125 15.45 -9.21 -2.44
C HIS A 125 14.30 -9.92 -3.14
N THR A 126 14.46 -11.20 -3.44
CA THR A 126 13.40 -12.01 -4.03
C THR A 126 12.19 -12.03 -3.09
N ALA A 127 12.43 -12.31 -1.80
CA ALA A 127 11.40 -12.29 -0.78
C ALA A 127 10.75 -10.90 -0.66
N LEU A 128 11.53 -9.82 -0.70
CA LEU A 128 11.03 -8.45 -0.60
C LEU A 128 10.14 -8.08 -1.79
N GLY A 129 10.54 -8.48 -3.01
CA GLY A 129 9.74 -8.28 -4.22
C GLY A 129 8.41 -9.06 -4.18
N GLU A 130 8.43 -10.30 -3.69
CA GLU A 130 7.23 -11.10 -3.47
C GLU A 130 6.32 -10.50 -2.41
N ALA A 131 6.87 -10.04 -1.28
CA ALA A 131 6.12 -9.41 -0.20
C ALA A 131 5.50 -8.08 -0.65
N HIS A 132 6.25 -7.24 -1.36
CA HIS A 132 5.73 -6.02 -1.98
C HIS A 132 4.58 -6.32 -2.95
N LEU A 133 4.73 -7.30 -3.84
CA LEU A 133 3.65 -7.69 -4.76
C LEU A 133 2.42 -8.22 -4.01
N SER A 134 2.63 -8.98 -2.94
CA SER A 134 1.56 -9.47 -2.06
C SER A 134 0.81 -8.30 -1.42
N PHE A 135 1.54 -7.31 -0.86
CA PHE A 135 0.95 -6.11 -0.28
C PHE A 135 0.15 -5.31 -1.30
N VAL A 136 0.69 -5.06 -2.49
CA VAL A 136 -0.02 -4.34 -3.57
C VAL A 136 -1.30 -5.07 -3.96
N ASN A 137 -1.25 -6.40 -4.11
CA ASN A 137 -2.43 -7.19 -4.43
C ASN A 137 -3.47 -7.17 -3.31
N ALA A 138 -3.05 -7.27 -2.04
CA ALA A 138 -3.94 -7.17 -0.90
C ALA A 138 -4.61 -5.79 -0.83
N ALA A 139 -3.84 -4.71 -0.95
CA ALA A 139 -4.33 -3.34 -0.99
C ALA A 139 -5.32 -3.10 -2.14
N ARG A 140 -5.02 -3.62 -3.34
CA ARG A 140 -5.93 -3.55 -4.50
C ARG A 140 -7.24 -4.28 -4.25
N CYS A 141 -7.20 -5.49 -3.71
CA CYS A 141 -8.39 -6.24 -3.35
C CYS A 141 -9.19 -5.56 -2.23
N SER A 142 -8.51 -4.92 -1.27
CA SER A 142 -9.12 -4.13 -0.19
C SER A 142 -9.93 -2.95 -0.74
N LEU A 143 -9.36 -2.20 -1.68
CA LEU A 143 -10.01 -1.04 -2.30
C LEU A 143 -11.12 -1.44 -3.29
N ALA A 144 -10.90 -2.51 -4.06
CA ALA A 144 -11.81 -2.99 -5.09
C ALA A 144 -11.66 -4.52 -5.31
N PRO A 145 -12.50 -5.35 -4.69
CA PRO A 145 -12.38 -6.81 -4.73
C PRO A 145 -12.45 -7.44 -6.14
N SER A 146 -13.03 -6.75 -7.11
CA SER A 146 -13.12 -7.20 -8.50
C SER A 146 -11.83 -7.03 -9.30
N GLN A 147 -10.81 -6.36 -8.76
CA GLN A 147 -9.55 -6.18 -9.46
C GLN A 147 -8.79 -7.49 -9.59
N ARG A 148 -8.33 -7.77 -10.83
CA ARG A 148 -7.40 -8.88 -11.06
C ARG A 148 -6.07 -8.61 -10.33
N ARG A 149 -5.53 -9.68 -9.74
CA ARG A 149 -4.20 -9.69 -9.14
C ARG A 149 -3.14 -9.43 -10.21
N LEU A 150 -2.11 -8.71 -9.82
CA LEU A 150 -0.92 -8.50 -10.61
C LEU A 150 -0.01 -9.71 -10.45
N ASP A 151 0.48 -10.22 -11.59
CA ASP A 151 1.44 -11.33 -11.63
C ASP A 151 2.89 -10.83 -11.47
N ARG A 152 3.11 -9.50 -11.54
CA ARG A 152 4.41 -8.84 -11.37
C ARG A 152 4.23 -7.44 -10.82
N SER A 153 5.21 -6.96 -10.04
CA SER A 153 5.25 -5.58 -9.58
C SER A 153 5.52 -4.62 -10.74
N LEU A 154 4.93 -3.43 -10.71
CA LEU A 154 5.17 -2.34 -11.66
C LEU A 154 6.12 -1.34 -10.99
N GLY A 155 7.39 -1.32 -11.39
CA GLY A 155 8.41 -0.52 -10.69
C GLY A 155 9.74 -0.34 -11.43
N GLY A 156 9.74 -0.36 -12.76
CA GLY A 156 10.96 -0.23 -13.56
C GLY A 156 11.70 -1.55 -13.80
N PRO A 157 12.90 -1.55 -14.41
CA PRO A 157 13.75 -2.75 -14.43
C PRO A 157 13.94 -3.20 -12.97
N SER A 158 14.04 -4.52 -12.72
CA SER A 158 14.37 -5.02 -11.37
C SER A 158 15.49 -4.13 -10.81
N PRO A 159 15.33 -3.53 -9.62
CA PRO A 159 16.32 -2.59 -9.07
C PRO A 159 17.73 -3.20 -9.02
N TRP A 160 17.80 -4.54 -9.05
CA TRP A 160 19.00 -5.37 -9.03
C TRP A 160 19.48 -5.83 -10.39
N ARG A 161 18.68 -5.73 -11.45
CA ARG A 161 19.16 -5.98 -12.83
C ARG A 161 20.28 -5.01 -13.20
N GLY A 162 20.22 -3.78 -12.68
CA GLY A 162 21.30 -2.80 -12.78
C GLY A 162 22.55 -3.21 -12.00
N VAL A 163 22.38 -3.77 -10.80
CA VAL A 163 23.48 -4.26 -9.96
C VAL A 163 24.12 -5.53 -10.55
N GLU A 164 23.32 -6.49 -11.02
CA GLU A 164 23.78 -7.67 -11.76
C GLU A 164 24.61 -7.28 -13.00
N SER A 165 24.20 -6.23 -13.72
CA SER A 165 24.97 -5.70 -14.86
C SER A 165 26.30 -5.04 -14.46
N PHE A 166 26.37 -4.51 -13.24
CA PHE A 166 27.59 -3.91 -12.67
C PHE A 166 28.62 -4.98 -12.32
N TYR A 167 28.18 -6.11 -11.75
CA TYR A 167 29.05 -7.23 -11.35
C TYR A 167 29.37 -8.23 -12.47
N THR A 168 28.54 -8.34 -13.51
CA THR A 168 28.84 -9.16 -14.70
C THR A 168 29.75 -8.45 -15.70
N ARG A 169 30.16 -7.20 -15.41
CA ARG A 169 31.13 -6.48 -16.24
C ARG A 169 32.53 -7.09 -16.01
N PRO A 170 33.21 -7.59 -17.06
CA PRO A 170 34.45 -8.36 -16.93
C PRO A 170 35.68 -7.52 -16.49
N ASP A 171 35.50 -6.32 -15.96
CA ASP A 171 36.57 -5.36 -15.69
C ASP A 171 37.00 -5.30 -14.21
N ARG A 172 36.65 -6.33 -13.42
CA ARG A 172 37.21 -6.58 -12.08
C ARG A 172 38.14 -7.79 -12.03
N SER A 173 38.73 -8.15 -13.17
CA SER A 173 40.11 -8.62 -13.17
C SER A 173 40.98 -7.39 -13.37
N LEU A 174 41.50 -6.79 -12.30
CA LEU A 174 42.77 -6.07 -12.26
C LEU A 174 43.00 -5.59 -10.82
N ASP A 175 44.06 -6.18 -10.25
CA ASP A 175 44.81 -5.89 -9.02
C ASP A 175 44.22 -6.22 -7.63
#